data_AF-A0A6B3HHP8-F1
#
_entry.id   AF-A0A6B3HHP8-F1
#
_cell.length_a   1.000
_cell.length_b   1.000
_cell.length_c   1.000
_cell.angle_alpha   90.00
_cell.angle_beta   90.00
_cell.angle_gamma   90.00
#
_symmetry.space_group_name_H-M   'P 1'
#
loop_
_entity.id
_entity.type
_entity.pdbx_description
1 polymer ?
#
loop_
_entity_poly.entity_id
_entity_poly.type
_entity_poly.pdbx_seq_one_letter_code
_entity_poly.pdbx_strand_id
1 'polypeptide(L)' 'GLMIPEEYGGLGESLLTYALCVEEIARGWMSVSGIINTHFIVAYMLKQHGTQEQKDTFLPRMALGEVRGAFSMSEPALGS' A
#
# COMPACT_ATOMS: atom_id res chain seq x y z
N GLY A 1 -1.87 6.68 0.36
CA GLY A 1 -0.94 7.36 -0.56
C GLY A 1 0.45 7.70 -0.04
N LEU A 2 0.90 7.29 1.16
CA LEU A 2 2.16 7.82 1.74
C LEU A 2 3.38 7.64 0.82
N MET A 3 3.62 6.42 0.33
CA MET A 3 4.74 6.11 -0.56
C MET A 3 4.38 6.07 -2.05
N ILE A 4 3.15 6.44 -2.41
CA ILE A 4 2.77 6.57 -3.82
C ILE A 4 3.43 7.86 -4.34
N PRO A 5 4.09 7.86 -5.52
CA PRO A 5 4.72 9.06 -6.07
C PRO A 5 3.76 10.24 -6.25
N GLU A 6 4.28 11.47 -6.17
CA GLU A 6 3.50 12.70 -6.31
C GLU A 6 2.80 12.82 -7.67
N GLU A 7 3.40 12.30 -8.75
CA GLU A 7 2.78 12.25 -10.08
C GLU A 7 1.45 11.47 -10.11
N TYR A 8 1.25 10.58 -9.13
CA TYR A 8 0.03 9.82 -8.92
C TYR A 8 -0.78 10.36 -7.72
N GLY A 9 -0.53 11.58 -7.25
CA GLY A 9 -1.26 12.21 -6.14
C GLY A 9 -0.97 11.63 -4.75
N GLY A 10 0.11 10.86 -4.60
CA GLY A 10 0.61 10.42 -3.29
C GLY A 10 1.57 11.44 -2.67
N LEU A 11 2.14 11.09 -1.51
CA LEU A 11 3.08 11.96 -0.78
C LEU A 11 4.55 11.72 -1.14
N GLY A 12 4.85 10.67 -1.92
CA GLY A 12 6.24 10.35 -2.32
C GLY A 12 7.20 10.03 -1.16
N GLU A 13 6.67 9.73 0.03
CA GLU A 13 7.47 9.56 1.24
C GLU A 13 8.40 8.36 1.22
N SER A 14 9.43 8.43 2.07
CA SER A 14 10.41 7.35 2.22
C SER A 14 9.84 6.12 2.94
N LEU A 15 10.49 4.97 2.75
CA LEU A 15 10.15 3.75 3.49
C LEU A 15 10.34 3.93 5.01
N LEU A 16 11.33 4.73 5.41
CA LEU A 16 11.57 5.04 6.81
C LEU A 16 10.40 5.85 7.40
N THR A 17 9.95 6.90 6.72
CA THR A 17 8.77 7.69 7.13
C THR A 17 7.55 6.77 7.29
N TYR A 18 7.32 5.90 6.30
CA TYR A 18 6.24 4.92 6.35
C TYR A 18 6.33 3.99 7.55
N ALA A 19 7.50 3.43 7.84
CA ALA A 19 7.71 2.53 8.97
C ALA A 19 7.39 3.21 10.31
N LEU A 20 7.86 4.45 10.49
CA LEU A 20 7.58 5.25 11.70
C LEU A 20 6.08 5.56 11.84
N CYS A 21 5.39 5.91 10.75
CA CYS A 21 3.94 6.11 10.79
C CYS A 21 3.19 4.83 11.19
N VAL A 22 3.60 3.67 10.64
CA VAL A 22 3.00 2.38 10.96
C VAL A 22 3.23 2.00 12.42
N GLU A 23 4.41 2.28 12.98
CA GLU A 23 4.73 2.06 14.39
C GLU A 23 3.78 2.83 15.33
N GLU A 24 3.59 4.12 15.09
CA GLU A 24 2.69 4.95 15.91
C GLU A 24 1.22 4.52 15.79
N ILE A 25 0.76 4.15 14.59
CA ILE A 25 -0.60 3.64 14.39
C ILE A 25 -0.79 2.30 15.12
N ALA A 26 0.20 1.41 15.03
CA ALA A 26 0.15 0.11 15.69
C ALA A 26 0.18 0.24 17.22
N ARG A 27 0.87 1.25 17.76
CA ARG A 27 0.88 1.59 19.19
C ARG A 27 -0.52 1.92 19.71
N GLY A 28 -1.35 2.59 18.90
CA GLY A 28 -2.75 2.85 19.23
C GLY A 28 -3.62 1.61 19.03
N TRP A 29 -3.61 1.02 17.84
CA TRP A 29 -4.36 -0.19 17.52
C TRP A 29 -3.73 -0.98 16.36
N MET A 30 -3.18 -2.14 16.68
CA MET A 30 -2.47 -3.00 15.72
C MET A 30 -3.30 -3.34 14.47
N SER A 31 -4.60 -3.65 14.57
CA SER A 31 -5.37 -4.09 13.40
C SER A 31 -5.45 -3.04 12.28
N VAL A 32 -5.38 -1.75 12.63
CA VAL A 32 -5.38 -0.64 11.68
C VAL A 32 -4.08 -0.65 10.86
N SER A 33 -2.96 -1.04 11.45
CA SER A 33 -1.68 -1.12 10.75
C SER A 33 -1.67 -2.23 9.69
N GLY A 34 -2.31 -3.38 9.96
CA GLY A 34 -2.44 -4.47 8.98
C GLY A 34 -3.22 -4.06 7.71
N ILE A 35 -4.27 -3.27 7.93
CA ILE A 35 -5.12 -2.68 6.88
C ILE A 35 -4.29 -1.70 5.99
N ILE A 36 -3.42 -0.89 6.58
CA ILE A 36 -2.54 0.04 5.84
C ILE A 36 -1.42 -0.72 5.12
N ASN A 37 -0.84 -1.72 5.78
CA ASN A 37 0.33 -2.43 5.26
C ASN A 37 0.04 -3.29 4.04
N THR A 38 -1.08 -3.98 4.03
CA THR A 38 -1.53 -4.76 2.86
C THR A 38 -1.77 -3.87 1.65
N HIS A 39 -2.38 -2.70 1.84
CA HIS A 39 -2.57 -1.72 0.78
C HIS A 39 -1.25 -1.15 0.26
N PHE A 40 -0.30 -0.82 1.16
CA PHE A 40 1.05 -0.40 0.80
C PHE A 40 1.75 -1.43 -0.08
N ILE A 41 1.72 -2.71 0.30
CA ILE A 41 2.37 -3.80 -0.46
C ILE A 41 1.82 -3.86 -1.90
N VAL A 42 0.49 -3.77 -2.07
CA VAL A 42 -0.11 -3.78 -3.42
C VAL A 42 0.25 -2.54 -4.23
N ALA A 43 0.21 -1.35 -3.63
CA ALA A 43 0.61 -0.12 -4.30
C ALA A 43 2.09 -0.16 -4.73
N TYR A 44 2.94 -0.73 -3.87
CA TYR A 44 4.36 -0.93 -4.15
C TYR A 44 4.57 -1.91 -5.31
N MET A 45 3.87 -3.05 -5.32
CA MET A 45 3.93 -4.01 -6.44
C MET A 45 3.47 -3.39 -7.76
N LEU A 46 2.37 -2.62 -7.76
CA LEU A 46 1.90 -1.90 -8.95
C LEU A 46 2.94 -0.87 -9.44
N LYS A 47 3.53 -0.10 -8.53
CA LYS A 47 4.60 0.86 -8.88
C LYS A 47 5.79 0.16 -9.55
N GLN A 48 6.23 -0.97 -8.99
CA GLN A 48 7.44 -1.66 -9.45
C GLN A 48 7.21 -2.51 -10.71
N HIS A 49 6.05 -3.16 -10.82
CA HIS A 49 5.83 -4.23 -11.80
C HIS A 49 4.62 -4.00 -12.70
N GLY A 50 3.76 -3.02 -12.39
CA GLY A 50 2.61 -2.70 -13.23
C GLY A 50 3.02 -2.14 -14.59
N THR A 51 2.17 -2.33 -15.59
CA THR A 51 2.27 -1.57 -16.85
C THR A 51 1.97 -0.09 -16.60
N GLN A 52 2.35 0.79 -17.53
CA GLN A 52 2.04 2.22 -17.40
C GLN A 52 0.52 2.45 -17.25
N GLU A 53 -0.29 1.76 -18.06
CA GLU A 53 -1.75 1.81 -17.97
C GLU A 53 -2.29 1.38 -16.60
N GLN A 54 -1.73 0.32 -16.01
CA GLN A 54 -2.11 -0.11 -14.66
C GLN A 54 -1.73 0.94 -13.61
N LYS A 55 -0.54 1.53 -13.71
CA LYS A 55 -0.10 2.58 -12.78
C LYS A 55 -1.00 3.81 -12.85
N ASP A 56 -1.25 4.31 -14.05
CA ASP A 56 -2.06 5.50 -14.30
C ASP A 56 -3.52 5.29 -13.87
N THR A 57 -4.04 4.06 -14.00
CA THR A 57 -5.40 3.73 -13.58
C THR A 57 -5.54 3.57 -12.07
N PHE A 58 -4.62 2.86 -11.41
CA PHE A 58 -4.80 2.42 -10.03
C PHE A 58 -4.11 3.31 -9.00
N LEU A 59 -2.88 3.77 -9.25
CA LEU A 59 -2.10 4.50 -8.24
C LEU A 59 -2.78 5.80 -7.79
N PRO A 60 -3.40 6.63 -8.66
CA PRO A 60 -4.14 7.82 -8.23
C PRO A 60 -5.30 7.51 -7.29
N ARG A 61 -6.11 6.50 -7.63
CA ARG A 61 -7.28 6.07 -6.84
C ARG A 61 -6.86 5.44 -5.51
N MET A 62 -5.73 4.73 -5.51
CA MET A 62 -5.12 4.19 -4.29
C MET A 62 -4.51 5.28 -3.41
N ALA A 63 -3.96 6.35 -4.00
CA ALA A 63 -3.42 7.47 -3.24
C ALA A 63 -4.49 8.15 -2.40
N LEU A 64 -5.67 8.38 -3.00
CA LEU A 64 -6.87 8.96 -2.38
C LEU A 64 -7.63 7.99 -1.45
N GLY A 65 -7.30 6.69 -1.50
CA GLY A 65 -7.99 5.66 -0.71
C GLY A 65 -9.36 5.24 -1.28
N GLU A 66 -9.73 5.68 -2.49
CA GLU A 66 -10.97 5.29 -3.19
C GLU A 66 -10.96 3.79 -3.56
N VAL A 67 -9.77 3.26 -3.86
CA VAL A 67 -9.55 1.83 -4.08
C VAL A 67 -8.51 1.32 -3.11
N ARG A 68 -8.78 0.13 -2.57
CA ARG A 68 -7.88 -0.55 -1.65
C ARG A 68 -7.36 -1.84 -2.27
N GLY A 69 -6.11 -2.15 -1.93
CA GLY A 69 -5.44 -3.35 -2.37
C GLY A 69 -5.29 -4.31 -1.19
N ALA A 70 -5.45 -5.59 -1.48
CA ALA A 70 -5.01 -6.69 -0.66
C ALA A 70 -4.35 -7.72 -1.58
N PHE A 71 -3.49 -8.58 -1.05
CA PHE A 71 -2.91 -9.68 -1.80
C PHE A 71 -3.44 -11.00 -1.26
N SER A 72 -3.66 -11.95 -2.16
CA SER A 72 -4.12 -13.30 -1.82
C SER A 72 -3.00 -14.27 -2.16
N MET A 73 -2.33 -14.80 -1.13
CA MET A 73 -1.25 -15.79 -1.28
C MET A 73 -1.61 -17.13 -0.63
N SER A 74 -2.25 -17.09 0.54
CA SER A 74 -2.63 -18.30 1.28
C SER A 74 -3.83 -19.00 0.63
N GLU A 75 -3.77 -20.32 0.57
CA GLU A 75 -4.88 -21.18 0.17
C GLU A 75 -5.22 -22.16 1.31
N PRO A 76 -6.41 -22.79 1.32
CA PRO A 76 -6.84 -23.64 2.45
C PRO A 76 -5.86 -24.74 2.86
N ALA A 77 -5.06 -25.24 1.92
CA ALA A 77 -4.05 -26.27 2.14
C ALA A 77 -2.61 -25.78 1.89
N LEU A 78 -2.42 -24.49 1.56
CA LEU A 78 -1.12 -23.91 1.24
C LEU A 78 -0.92 -22.62 2.06
N GLY A 79 -0.21 -22.81 3.16
CA GLY A 79 0.26 -21.81 4.11
C GLY A 79 1.19 -22.54 5.07
N SER A 80 2.34 -21.94 5.41
CA SER A 80 3.38 -22.56 6.25
C SER A 80 2.90 -22.81 7.68
#